data_AF-A0A0D0A1R7-F1
#
_entry.id   AF-A0A0D0A1R7-F1
#
_cell.length_a   1.000
_cell.length_b   1.000
_cell.length_c   1.000
_cell.angle_alpha   90.00
_cell.angle_beta   90.00
_cell.angle_gamma   90.00
#
_symmetry.space_group_name_H-M   'P 1'
#
loop_
_entity.id
_entity.type
_entity.pdbx_description
1 polymer ?
#
loop_
_entity_poly.entity_id
_entity_poly.type
_entity_poly.pdbx_seq_one_letter_code
_entity_poly.pdbx_strand_id
1 'polypeptide(L)' 'ELSEFETQFEPRSNDDDVLWEVIEIVAERGKKYRVRWAGNDPKTGRPWPLDWVPKHDCTDHLVGEWKRKKAVKGRRSSK' A
#
# COMPACT_ATOMS: atom_id res chain seq x y z
N GLU A 1 25.76 -2.84 40.53
CA GLU A 1 26.04 -1.90 39.44
C GLU A 1 25.26 -2.32 38.21
N LEU A 2 24.62 -1.34 37.57
CA LEU A 2 23.87 -1.40 36.29
C LEU A 2 24.83 -1.77 35.14
N SER A 3 24.49 -2.29 33.96
CA SER A 3 23.25 -2.66 33.26
C SER A 3 23.70 -2.95 31.82
N GLU A 4 23.49 -4.12 31.22
CA GLU A 4 23.81 -4.27 29.77
C GLU A 4 23.08 -5.45 29.12
N PHE A 5 21.74 -5.42 29.19
CA PHE A 5 20.92 -6.11 28.18
C PHE A 5 20.88 -5.23 26.92
N GLU A 6 22.04 -4.99 26.30
CA GLU A 6 22.09 -4.31 25.01
C GLU A 6 21.68 -5.30 23.93
N THR A 7 20.44 -5.20 23.48
CA THR A 7 19.99 -5.86 22.26
C THR A 7 20.73 -5.22 21.08
N GLN A 8 21.85 -5.81 20.69
CA GLN A 8 22.61 -5.44 19.49
C GLN A 8 21.73 -5.72 18.26
N PHE A 9 21.14 -4.67 17.70
CA PHE A 9 20.38 -4.77 16.46
C PHE A 9 21.36 -5.12 15.33
N GLU A 10 21.35 -6.37 14.88
CA GLU A 10 22.07 -6.81 13.69
C GLU A 10 21.16 -6.59 12.46
N PRO A 11 21.42 -5.57 11.63
CA PRO A 11 20.65 -5.40 10.40
C PRO A 11 20.90 -6.59 9.48
N ARG A 12 19.90 -7.46 9.33
CA ARG A 12 19.97 -8.57 8.36
C ARG A 12 19.86 -7.97 6.97
N SER A 13 20.80 -8.29 6.09
CA SER A 13 20.88 -7.80 4.70
C SER A 13 19.71 -8.25 3.78
N ASN A 14 18.64 -8.79 4.34
CA ASN A 14 17.44 -9.26 3.64
C ASN A 14 16.14 -8.71 4.29
N ASP A 15 16.27 -7.79 5.24
CA ASP A 15 15.18 -6.95 5.80
C ASP A 15 15.05 -5.63 5.00
N ASP A 16 15.44 -5.63 3.72
CA ASP A 16 15.05 -4.59 2.78
C ASP A 16 13.56 -4.78 2.47
N ASP A 17 12.69 -4.40 3.43
CA ASP A 17 11.28 -4.15 3.15
C ASP A 17 11.23 -3.07 2.07
N VAL A 18 11.13 -3.50 0.81
CA VAL A 18 11.07 -2.58 -0.32
C VAL A 18 9.71 -1.90 -0.29
N LEU A 19 9.67 -0.71 0.31
CA LEU A 19 8.50 0.14 0.36
C LEU A 19 8.28 0.77 -1.02
N TRP A 20 7.24 0.32 -1.71
CA TRP A 20 6.82 0.90 -2.99
C TRP A 20 5.71 1.92 -2.77
N GLU A 21 5.79 3.05 -3.46
CA GLU A 21 4.73 4.07 -3.39
C GLU A 21 3.47 3.59 -4.12
N VAL A 22 2.30 3.86 -3.53
CA VAL A 22 0.99 3.56 -4.12
C VAL A 22 0.38 4.85 -4.67
N ILE A 23 -0.02 4.83 -5.94
CA ILE A 23 -0.70 5.95 -6.60
C ILE A 23 -2.12 6.10 -6.06
N GLU A 24 -2.90 5.02 -6.11
CA GLU A 24 -4.30 5.04 -5.67
C GLU A 24 -4.86 3.64 -5.40
N ILE A 25 -5.87 3.58 -4.52
CA ILE A 25 -6.72 2.42 -4.38
C ILE A 25 -7.78 2.45 -5.48
N VAL A 26 -7.86 1.39 -6.26
CA VAL A 26 -8.81 1.25 -7.38
C VAL A 26 -10.03 0.41 -7.01
N ALA A 27 -9.89 -0.50 -6.04
CA ALA A 27 -10.98 -1.35 -5.57
C ALA A 27 -10.77 -1.76 -4.11
N GLU A 28 -11.86 -2.14 -3.45
CA GLU A 28 -11.85 -2.68 -2.09
C GLU A 28 -12.63 -3.99 -2.09
N ARG A 29 -12.08 -5.01 -1.43
CA ARG A 29 -12.75 -6.29 -1.24
C ARG A 29 -12.44 -6.84 0.15
N GLY A 30 -13.45 -6.84 1.03
CA GLY A 30 -13.33 -7.37 2.39
C GLY A 30 -12.21 -6.70 3.18
N LYS A 31 -11.14 -7.45 3.45
CA LYS A 31 -9.94 -7.01 4.20
C LYS A 31 -8.73 -6.69 3.29
N LYS A 32 -8.94 -6.49 1.99
CA LYS A 32 -7.90 -6.13 1.03
C LYS A 32 -8.30 -4.91 0.20
N TYR A 33 -7.30 -4.12 -0.16
CA TYR A 33 -7.40 -3.04 -1.14
C TYR A 33 -6.65 -3.43 -2.40
N ARG A 34 -7.22 -3.13 -3.55
CA ARG A 34 -6.52 -3.22 -4.82
C ARG A 34 -5.85 -1.89 -5.07
N VAL A 35 -4.53 -1.89 -5.10
CA VAL A 35 -3.71 -0.69 -5.26
C VAL A 35 -3.10 -0.64 -6.65
N ARG A 36 -2.86 0.58 -7.12
CA ARG A 36 -2.02 0.85 -8.28
C ARG A 36 -0.69 1.38 -7.78
N TRP A 37 0.38 0.65 -8.04
CA TRP A 37 1.72 1.08 -7.64
C TRP A 37 2.22 2.23 -8.51
N ALA A 38 3.07 3.06 -7.94
CA ALA A 38 3.74 4.15 -8.61
C ALA A 38 4.91 3.65 -9.47
N GLY A 39 5.14 4.33 -10.58
CA GLY A 39 6.18 4.00 -11.53
C GLY A 39 5.82 2.90 -12.51
N ASN A 40 6.83 2.48 -13.26
CA ASN A 40 6.75 1.47 -14.29
C ASN A 40 7.63 0.28 -13.89
N ASP A 41 7.15 -0.92 -14.18
CA ASP A 41 7.93 -2.12 -14.02
C ASP A 41 9.13 -2.08 -14.99
N PRO A 42 10.37 -2.14 -14.49
CA PRO A 42 11.57 -1.99 -15.32
C PRO A 42 11.75 -3.14 -16.32
N LYS A 43 11.03 -4.26 -16.12
CA LYS A 43 11.10 -5.44 -17.01
C LYS A 43 10.17 -5.29 -18.21
N THR A 44 8.98 -4.72 -18.01
CA THR A 44 7.94 -4.61 -19.05
C THR A 44 7.82 -3.20 -19.62
N GLY A 45 8.39 -2.19 -18.95
CA GLY A 45 8.23 -0.77 -19.28
C GLY A 45 6.80 -0.23 -19.03
N ARG A 46 5.92 -1.06 -18.47
CA ARG A 46 4.50 -0.74 -18.26
C ARG A 46 4.26 -0.37 -16.81
N PRO A 47 3.19 0.38 -16.50
CA PRO A 47 2.79 0.59 -15.11
C PRO A 47 2.61 -0.77 -14.43
N TRP A 48 3.00 -0.84 -13.16
CA TRP A 48 2.89 -2.06 -12.37
C TRP A 48 1.44 -2.59 -12.37
N PRO A 49 1.27 -3.92 -12.38
CA PRO A 49 -0.04 -4.52 -12.29
C PRO A 49 -0.73 -4.16 -10.98
N LEU A 50 -2.06 -4.04 -11.05
CA LEU A 50 -2.89 -3.75 -9.89
C LEU A 50 -2.93 -4.95 -8.95
N ASP A 51 -2.36 -4.83 -7.76
CA ASP A 51 -2.25 -5.92 -6.80
C ASP A 51 -3.18 -5.75 -5.57
N TRP A 52 -3.49 -6.84 -4.88
CA TRP A 52 -4.37 -6.87 -3.72
C TRP A 52 -3.58 -6.91 -2.42
N VAL A 53 -3.32 -5.73 -1.88
CA VAL A 53 -2.63 -5.57 -0.60
C VAL A 53 -3.63 -5.62 0.57
N PRO A 54 -3.21 -6.14 1.74
CA PRO A 54 -4.05 -6.10 2.94
C PRO A 54 -4.23 -4.67 3.46
N LYS A 55 -5.33 -4.41 4.18
CA LYS A 55 -5.67 -3.06 4.64
C LYS A 55 -4.63 -2.42 5.56
N HIS A 56 -3.88 -3.23 6.31
CA HIS A 56 -2.82 -2.75 7.19
C HIS A 56 -1.59 -2.23 6.43
N ASP A 57 -1.46 -2.59 5.16
CA ASP A 57 -0.38 -2.16 4.27
C ASP A 57 -0.66 -0.79 3.64
N CYS A 58 -1.93 -0.40 3.58
CA CYS A 58 -2.34 0.91 3.08
C CYS A 58 -2.33 1.94 4.19
N THR A 59 -1.75 3.11 3.91
CA THR A 59 -1.83 4.27 4.81
C THR A 59 -3.27 4.77 4.93
N ASP A 60 -3.62 5.32 6.09
CA ASP A 60 -4.97 5.86 6.32
C ASP A 60 -5.33 6.97 5.31
N HIS A 61 -4.34 7.72 4.84
CA HIS A 61 -4.49 8.72 3.79
C HIS A 61 -5.08 8.12 2.49
N LEU A 62 -4.50 7.02 2.00
CA LEU A 62 -4.99 6.31 0.81
C LEU A 62 -6.42 5.79 1.02
N VAL A 63 -6.70 5.26 2.21
CA VAL A 63 -8.04 4.77 2.57
C VAL A 63 -9.06 5.91 2.59
N GLY A 64 -8.69 7.08 3.10
CA GLY A 64 -9.51 8.29 3.10
C GLY A 64 -9.87 8.74 1.69
N GLU A 65 -8.88 8.83 0.79
CA GLU A 65 -9.09 9.18 -0.62
C GLU A 65 -9.97 8.15 -1.34
N TRP A 66 -9.78 6.86 -1.07
CA TRP A 66 -10.66 5.81 -1.61
C TRP A 66 -12.11 5.97 -1.16
N LYS A 67 -12.35 6.19 0.13
CA LYS A 67 -13.71 6.39 0.67
C LYS A 67 -14.39 7.60 0.02
N ARG A 68 -13.66 8.71 -0.17
CA ARG A 68 -14.13 9.90 -0.89
C ARG A 68 -14.50 9.56 -2.34
N LYS A 69 -13.62 8.86 -3.06
CA LYS A 69 -13.83 8.44 -4.45
C LYS A 69 -15.03 7.50 -4.60
N LYS A 70 -15.21 6.58 -3.65
CA LYS A 70 -16.34 5.63 -3.60
C LYS A 70 -17.68 6.36 -3.44
N ALA A 71 -17.75 7.36 -2.56
CA ALA A 71 -18.95 8.18 -2.36
C ALA A 71 -19.37 8.94 -3.63
N VAL A 72 -18.40 9.47 -4.38
CA VAL A 72 -18.66 10.15 -5.67
C VAL A 72 -19.13 9.15 -6.74
N LYS A 73 -18.55 7.95 -6.79
CA LYS A 73 -18.90 6.94 -7.80
C LYS A 73 -20.30 6.34 -7.59
N GLY A 74 -20.74 6.17 -6.35
CA GLY A 74 -22.11 5.78 -6.02
C GLY A 74 -23.16 6.75 -6.56
N ARG A 75 -22.89 8.06 -6.51
CA ARG A 75 -23.81 9.10 -7.04
C ARG A 75 -23.93 9.11 -8.56
N ARG A 76 -22.90 8.66 -9.30
CA ARG A 76 -22.91 8.64 -10.77
C ARG A 76 -23.63 7.43 -11.38
N SER A 77 -23.96 6.42 -10.57
CA SER A 77 -24.59 5.17 -11.04
C SER A 77 -26.12 5.22 -10.97
N SER A 78 -26.71 6.37 -10.63
CA SER A 78 -28.15 6.53 -10.39
C SER A 78 -28.81 7.54 -11.34
N LYS A 79 -28.30 7.70 -12.56
CA LYS A 79 -28.90 8.58 -13.57
C LYS A 79 -29.12 7.86 -14.89
#